data_AF-A0A5K1G2M6-F1
#
_entry.id   AF-A0A5K1G2M6-F1
#
_cell.length_a   1.000
_cell.length_b   1.000
_cell.length_c   1.000
_cell.angle_alpha   90.00
_cell.angle_beta   90.00
_cell.angle_gamma   90.00
#
_symmetry.space_group_name_H-M   'P 1'
#
loop_
_entity.id
_entity.type
_entity.pdbx_description
1 polymer ?
#
loop_
_entity_poly.entity_id
_entity_poly.type
_entity_poly.pdbx_seq_one_letter_code
_entity_poly.pdbx_strand_id
1 'polypeptide(L)'
;MGGYSRLPRPGGFRPQNLGQNAISVVGNFCFTFFVFGVVIFTIIAATYQPEDPLFRPYTKITSFFTSTSKATFRSDESVPKTAEDFTPLNQTAFATFINVTDVSAPTTTSEADCSGSSGAIDCTDPDVFPFMMRVAIERFTNIHFYKFGKPVQGPNGSSCDMAWRFRPKDGKRAAFYKDYRRFVISRLSDCSYSVDGIGEYHSGLNARKKKKFEKQGSEAEFGPQSEDLTPPEEKLPVVGDIVNDTIPTVESESKFSTGKYLIYSGGGDRCKNMKHFLWSFLCSLGEARYLNRTLVMDLSMCLSSMYTSSHQDEEGKDFRFYFDFEHLKDSASVMEQGQFWTEWGKWQKLDSLSLHLEEGFRVTPMQLVDVTDTLIMRKFGSVEPDNYWYRVCEGETESVVQRPWQLVRKSRRLLEIVSAISTKLNWDFDSVHVVRGEKASNTELWPNLARDTMPEAIISALRYKVDEGRNLYIASDEPDTSFFDPLKEKYIIHFLDDYNGLWGEGSEWYNEMKALNNGSPIEFDGYMRVAVDTEVFLRGKKQVETFNDLTKDCRDGINTCTASS
;
A
#
# COMPACT_ATOMS: atom_id res chain seq x y z
N MET A 1 -3.97 96.00 -23.84
CA MET A 1 -2.65 95.87 -24.49
C MET A 1 -2.48 94.38 -24.79
N GLY A 2 -2.66 93.85 -25.99
CA GLY A 2 -2.19 94.34 -27.29
C GLY A 2 -0.90 93.57 -27.63
N GLY A 3 -0.99 92.54 -28.48
CA GLY A 3 0.18 91.76 -28.91
C GLY A 3 -0.16 90.54 -29.76
N TYR A 4 -0.49 90.76 -31.04
CA TYR A 4 -0.46 89.72 -32.07
C TYR A 4 1.00 89.31 -32.35
N SER A 5 1.26 88.01 -32.55
CA SER A 5 1.76 87.45 -33.83
C SER A 5 2.66 86.20 -33.64
N ARG A 6 2.26 85.11 -34.33
CA ARG A 6 3.06 84.22 -35.22
C ARG A 6 2.84 82.73 -34.93
N LEU A 7 2.04 82.12 -35.80
CA LEU A 7 2.02 80.67 -36.02
C LEU A 7 3.33 80.21 -36.69
N PRO A 8 3.87 79.04 -36.31
CA PRO A 8 4.58 78.17 -37.22
C PRO A 8 3.83 76.84 -37.45
N ARG A 9 4.00 76.33 -38.67
CA ARG A 9 3.45 75.09 -39.27
C ARG A 9 3.68 73.81 -38.43
N PRO A 10 2.84 72.77 -38.60
CA PRO A 10 3.00 71.51 -37.89
C PRO A 10 4.12 70.66 -38.53
N GLY A 11 5.14 70.32 -37.73
CA GLY A 11 6.10 69.29 -38.07
C GLY A 11 5.46 67.91 -37.92
N GLY A 12 5.45 67.13 -39.01
CA GLY A 12 4.77 65.84 -39.09
C GLY A 12 5.31 64.79 -38.11
N PHE A 13 4.39 64.13 -37.42
CA PHE A 13 4.63 62.91 -36.66
C PHE A 13 4.90 61.74 -37.63
N ARG A 14 6.11 61.19 -37.62
CA ARG A 14 6.44 59.92 -38.28
C ARG A 14 6.10 58.74 -37.33
N PRO A 15 5.22 57.80 -37.71
CA PRO A 15 4.72 56.73 -36.85
C PRO A 15 5.61 55.47 -36.90
N GLN A 16 6.94 55.61 -36.87
CA GLN A 16 7.86 54.47 -37.04
C GLN A 16 8.56 54.01 -35.76
N ASN A 17 8.44 54.76 -34.64
CA ASN A 17 9.10 54.41 -33.37
C ASN A 17 8.13 53.96 -32.25
N LEU A 18 6.82 53.89 -32.51
CA LEU A 18 5.84 53.45 -31.50
C LEU A 18 5.80 51.92 -31.32
N GLY A 19 6.11 51.15 -32.38
CA GLY A 19 6.00 49.69 -32.38
C GLY A 19 7.07 49.00 -31.53
N GLN A 20 8.33 49.41 -31.63
CA GLN A 20 9.44 48.76 -30.89
C GLN A 20 9.37 48.97 -29.38
N ASN A 21 9.01 50.17 -28.92
CA ASN A 21 8.85 50.44 -27.48
C ASN A 21 7.59 49.77 -26.90
N ALA A 22 6.51 49.67 -27.66
CA ALA A 22 5.32 48.94 -27.21
C ALA A 22 5.59 47.43 -27.09
N ILE A 23 6.33 46.85 -28.03
CA ILE A 23 6.69 45.42 -28.02
C ILE A 23 7.65 45.09 -26.86
N SER A 24 8.61 45.97 -26.55
CA SER A 24 9.51 45.73 -25.41
C SER A 24 8.81 45.85 -24.06
N VAL A 25 7.84 46.76 -23.92
CA VAL A 25 7.05 46.92 -22.69
C VAL A 25 6.11 45.73 -22.48
N VAL A 26 5.46 45.26 -23.55
CA VAL A 26 4.60 44.05 -23.50
C VAL A 26 5.45 42.81 -23.21
N GLY A 27 6.60 42.67 -23.86
CA GLY A 27 7.54 41.57 -23.61
C GLY A 27 8.04 41.52 -22.17
N ASN A 28 8.41 42.67 -21.60
CA ASN A 28 8.81 42.76 -20.19
C ASN A 28 7.64 42.45 -19.24
N PHE A 29 6.42 42.88 -19.54
CA PHE A 29 5.25 42.54 -18.73
C PHE A 29 4.96 41.04 -18.74
N CYS A 30 4.96 40.41 -19.92
CA CYS A 30 4.76 38.97 -20.05
C CYS A 30 5.88 38.17 -19.39
N PHE A 31 7.14 38.61 -19.50
CA PHE A 31 8.26 37.98 -18.82
C PHE A 31 8.15 38.12 -17.29
N THR A 32 7.70 39.28 -16.80
CA THR A 32 7.49 39.49 -15.35
C THR A 32 6.39 38.58 -14.81
N PHE A 33 5.27 38.43 -15.55
CA PHE A 33 4.21 37.48 -15.18
C PHE A 33 4.68 36.02 -15.25
N PHE A 34 5.50 35.67 -16.23
CA PHE A 34 6.10 34.34 -16.33
C PHE A 34 7.02 34.06 -15.14
N VAL A 35 7.90 35.00 -14.78
CA VAL A 35 8.79 34.87 -13.61
C VAL A 35 7.98 34.79 -12.32
N PHE A 36 6.94 35.62 -12.14
CA PHE A 36 6.05 35.49 -10.99
C PHE A 36 5.31 34.16 -10.96
N GLY A 37 4.83 33.67 -12.10
CA GLY A 37 4.18 32.37 -12.21
C GLY A 37 5.13 31.22 -11.87
N VAL A 38 6.38 31.27 -12.35
CA VAL A 38 7.42 30.29 -12.01
C VAL A 38 7.74 30.38 -10.52
N VAL A 39 7.92 31.56 -9.94
CA VAL A 39 8.21 31.71 -8.50
C VAL A 39 7.06 31.19 -7.65
N ILE A 40 5.81 31.53 -7.98
CA ILE A 40 4.62 31.01 -7.29
C ILE A 40 4.55 29.49 -7.44
N PHE A 41 4.76 28.94 -8.64
CA PHE A 41 4.75 27.51 -8.87
C PHE A 41 5.91 26.80 -8.15
N THR A 42 7.08 27.43 -8.04
CA THR A 42 8.24 26.87 -7.32
C THR A 42 8.02 26.94 -5.83
N ILE A 43 7.39 28.00 -5.30
CA ILE A 43 6.99 28.10 -3.89
C ILE A 43 5.92 27.04 -3.62
N ILE A 44 4.86 26.97 -4.42
CA ILE A 44 3.83 25.93 -4.30
C ILE A 44 4.49 24.56 -4.37
N ALA A 45 5.31 24.23 -5.37
CA ALA A 45 5.98 22.94 -5.48
C ALA A 45 6.94 22.65 -4.31
N ALA A 46 7.61 23.67 -3.75
CA ALA A 46 8.47 23.53 -2.59
C ALA A 46 7.71 23.41 -1.26
N THR A 47 6.48 23.95 -1.18
CA THR A 47 5.61 23.90 0.00
C THR A 47 4.46 22.90 -0.13
N TYR A 48 4.28 22.28 -1.29
CA TYR A 48 3.25 21.29 -1.56
C TYR A 48 3.65 20.00 -0.89
N GLN A 49 3.25 19.90 0.36
CA GLN A 49 3.25 18.67 1.13
C GLN A 49 1.93 17.96 0.83
N PRO A 50 1.94 16.63 0.64
CA PRO A 50 0.70 15.89 0.43
C PRO A 50 -0.25 16.20 1.59
N GLU A 51 -1.44 16.70 1.27
CA GLU A 51 -2.44 17.04 2.28
C GLU A 51 -2.77 15.80 3.12
N ASP A 52 -2.97 16.01 4.42
CA ASP A 52 -3.49 14.97 5.30
C ASP A 52 -4.84 14.50 4.74
N PRO A 53 -4.98 13.21 4.40
CA PRO A 53 -6.16 12.68 3.71
C PRO A 53 -7.45 12.78 4.52
N LEU A 54 -7.36 13.25 5.77
CA LEU A 54 -8.45 13.42 6.72
C LEU A 54 -8.66 14.87 7.17
N PHE A 55 -8.20 15.88 6.39
CA PHE A 55 -8.61 17.27 6.60
C PHE A 55 -10.12 17.46 6.34
N ARG A 56 -10.94 17.11 7.34
CA ARG A 56 -12.29 17.63 7.56
C ARG A 56 -12.31 18.31 8.92
N PRO A 57 -13.06 19.42 9.10
CA PRO A 57 -13.09 20.14 10.37
C PRO A 57 -13.46 19.23 11.54
N TYR A 58 -12.67 19.35 12.60
CA TYR A 58 -12.63 18.55 13.84
C TYR A 58 -14.00 18.18 14.44
N THR A 59 -15.00 19.04 14.32
CA THR A 59 -16.35 18.79 14.87
C THR A 59 -17.12 17.65 14.20
N LYS A 60 -16.65 17.15 13.03
CA LYS A 60 -17.25 16.01 12.31
C LYS A 60 -16.51 14.68 12.50
N ILE A 61 -15.33 14.70 13.12
CA ILE A 61 -14.47 13.52 13.30
C ILE A 61 -14.92 12.69 14.52
N THR A 62 -15.33 13.36 15.59
CA THR A 62 -15.84 12.71 16.81
C THR A 62 -17.12 11.92 16.57
N SER A 63 -18.06 12.41 15.76
CA SER A 63 -19.27 11.65 15.39
C SER A 63 -18.97 10.43 14.50
N PHE A 64 -17.84 10.45 13.78
CA PHE A 64 -17.40 9.35 12.91
C PHE A 64 -16.72 8.22 13.71
N PHE A 65 -16.05 8.55 14.83
CA PHE A 65 -15.35 7.57 15.67
C PHE A 65 -16.22 6.94 16.76
N THR A 66 -17.43 7.44 17.00
CA THR A 66 -18.31 6.96 18.09
C THR A 66 -19.49 6.09 17.63
N SER A 67 -19.44 5.48 16.43
CA SER A 67 -20.50 4.55 16.01
C SER A 67 -20.35 3.21 16.74
N THR A 68 -21.07 3.06 17.84
CA THR A 68 -21.26 1.79 18.55
C THR A 68 -22.50 1.09 18.03
N SER A 69 -22.38 -0.01 17.27
CA SER A 69 -23.43 -1.04 17.32
C SER A 69 -23.04 -2.43 16.82
N LYS A 70 -23.68 -3.38 17.51
CA LYS A 70 -23.69 -4.83 17.37
C LYS A 70 -24.16 -5.28 15.99
N ALA A 71 -23.21 -5.73 15.18
CA ALA A 71 -23.49 -6.67 14.11
C ALA A 71 -22.23 -7.44 13.74
N THR A 72 -22.46 -8.57 13.09
CA THR A 72 -21.49 -9.57 12.69
C THR A 72 -20.46 -9.10 11.66
N PHE A 73 -20.68 -7.96 11.00
CA PHE A 73 -19.73 -7.25 10.11
C PHE A 73 -20.24 -5.84 9.80
N ARG A 74 -19.87 -4.76 10.52
CA ARG A 74 -20.41 -3.39 10.21
C ARG A 74 -19.51 -2.16 10.53
N SER A 75 -19.47 -1.26 9.53
CA SER A 75 -19.21 0.20 9.54
C SER A 75 -17.79 0.80 9.60
N ASP A 76 -16.71 0.08 9.25
CA ASP A 76 -15.47 0.76 8.81
C ASP A 76 -15.28 0.63 7.30
N GLU A 77 -16.02 1.43 6.53
CA GLU A 77 -15.90 1.47 5.07
C GLU A 77 -14.60 2.13 4.59
N SER A 78 -13.75 2.65 5.49
CA SER A 78 -12.46 3.21 5.10
C SER A 78 -11.39 2.38 5.75
N VAL A 79 -10.95 1.31 5.06
CA VAL A 79 -9.58 0.84 5.26
C VAL A 79 -8.70 2.08 5.24
N PRO A 80 -8.01 2.39 6.34
CA PRO A 80 -7.22 3.60 6.42
C PRO A 80 -6.23 3.58 5.26
N LYS A 81 -6.17 4.70 4.55
CA LYS A 81 -5.25 4.83 3.42
C LYS A 81 -3.83 4.68 3.95
N THR A 82 -3.11 3.71 3.44
CA THR A 82 -1.72 3.43 3.81
C THR A 82 -0.78 3.95 2.73
N ALA A 83 0.54 3.83 2.92
CA ALA A 83 1.52 4.31 1.95
C ALA A 83 1.29 3.79 0.52
N GLU A 84 0.73 2.58 0.36
CA GLU A 84 0.37 2.03 -0.95
C GLU A 84 -0.72 2.84 -1.68
N ASP A 85 -1.53 3.61 -0.95
CA ASP A 85 -2.62 4.43 -1.49
C ASP A 85 -2.14 5.84 -1.91
N PHE A 86 -0.95 6.25 -1.47
CA PHE A 86 -0.32 7.53 -1.83
C PHE A 86 0.80 7.41 -2.86
N THR A 87 1.07 6.18 -3.34
CA THR A 87 2.10 5.97 -4.35
C THR A 87 1.66 6.64 -5.66
N PRO A 88 2.45 7.56 -6.24
CA PRO A 88 2.01 8.31 -7.42
C PRO A 88 1.70 7.38 -8.59
N LEU A 89 0.54 7.63 -9.22
CA LEU A 89 -0.01 6.87 -10.37
C LEU A 89 0.96 6.79 -11.57
N ASN A 90 1.86 7.77 -11.69
CA ASN A 90 2.71 7.95 -12.85
C ASN A 90 4.19 8.05 -12.46
N GLN A 91 4.80 6.91 -12.15
CA GLN A 91 6.22 6.75 -12.42
C GLN A 91 6.36 6.13 -13.82
N THR A 92 6.47 7.00 -14.83
CA THR A 92 6.89 6.68 -16.20
C THR A 92 8.38 6.29 -16.28
N ALA A 93 9.03 6.02 -15.15
CA ALA A 93 10.47 5.82 -15.02
C ALA A 93 10.93 4.37 -15.26
N PHE A 94 10.07 3.47 -15.73
CA PHE A 94 10.44 2.06 -15.92
C PHE A 94 10.82 1.78 -17.37
N ALA A 95 12.12 1.65 -17.57
CA ALA A 95 12.74 1.22 -18.82
C ALA A 95 12.26 -0.19 -19.22
N THR A 96 11.84 -0.31 -20.48
CA THR A 96 11.71 -1.53 -21.30
C THR A 96 11.30 -2.83 -20.60
N PHE A 97 10.00 -3.18 -20.69
CA PHE A 97 9.52 -4.53 -20.37
C PHE A 97 9.96 -5.55 -21.43
N ILE A 98 10.11 -6.81 -21.02
CA ILE A 98 10.57 -7.92 -21.88
C ILE A 98 9.42 -8.37 -22.77
N ASN A 99 9.61 -8.29 -24.08
CA ASN A 99 8.71 -8.82 -25.10
C ASN A 99 9.18 -10.15 -25.66
N VAL A 100 8.28 -10.88 -26.35
CA VAL A 100 8.60 -12.12 -27.07
C VAL A 100 9.75 -11.91 -28.06
N THR A 101 9.84 -10.73 -28.69
CA THR A 101 10.91 -10.36 -29.63
C THR A 101 12.29 -10.24 -28.99
N ASP A 102 12.34 -9.95 -27.68
CA ASP A 102 13.59 -9.80 -26.94
C ASP A 102 14.15 -11.18 -26.54
N VAL A 103 13.30 -12.21 -26.58
CA VAL A 103 13.66 -13.61 -26.32
C VAL A 103 14.12 -14.25 -27.63
N SER A 104 15.38 -14.01 -27.98
CA SER A 104 16.01 -14.56 -29.18
C SER A 104 15.92 -16.09 -29.20
N ALA A 105 15.46 -16.67 -30.30
CA ALA A 105 15.57 -18.11 -30.54
C ALA A 105 17.04 -18.42 -30.89
N PRO A 106 17.70 -19.38 -30.22
CA PRO A 106 18.98 -19.88 -30.70
C PRO A 106 18.76 -20.51 -32.07
N THR A 107 19.34 -19.90 -33.10
CA THR A 107 19.50 -20.52 -34.42
C THR A 107 20.85 -21.22 -34.38
N THR A 108 20.87 -22.45 -33.87
CA THR A 108 22.03 -23.33 -34.05
C THR A 108 21.52 -24.69 -34.47
N THR A 109 21.57 -24.90 -35.78
CA THR A 109 21.76 -26.22 -36.39
C THR A 109 23.00 -26.86 -35.79
N SER A 110 22.84 -27.56 -34.68
CA SER A 110 23.70 -28.68 -34.31
C SER A 110 22.84 -29.92 -34.39
N GLU A 111 23.16 -30.81 -35.33
CA GLU A 111 22.65 -32.19 -35.40
C GLU A 111 23.00 -32.90 -34.09
N ALA A 112 22.21 -32.67 -33.05
CA ALA A 112 22.22 -33.45 -31.84
C ALA A 112 21.30 -34.64 -32.07
N ASP A 113 21.88 -35.83 -32.06
CA ASP A 113 21.19 -37.10 -32.16
C ASP A 113 20.10 -37.20 -31.07
N CYS A 114 18.83 -37.07 -31.46
CA CYS A 114 17.68 -37.10 -30.53
C CYS A 114 17.21 -38.53 -30.20
N SER A 115 18.10 -39.50 -30.36
CA SER A 115 17.86 -40.89 -30.03
C SER A 115 18.10 -41.15 -28.54
N GLY A 116 17.11 -40.78 -27.72
CA GLY A 116 17.15 -40.97 -26.27
C GLY A 116 15.83 -40.63 -25.58
N SER A 117 14.75 -41.28 -26.01
CA SER A 117 13.44 -41.26 -25.35
C SER A 117 13.56 -41.49 -23.83
N SER A 118 12.85 -40.67 -23.04
CA SER A 118 12.63 -40.78 -21.57
C SER A 118 13.78 -40.40 -20.61
N GLY A 119 14.58 -39.40 -20.96
CA GLY A 119 15.49 -38.73 -20.00
C GLY A 119 14.80 -37.64 -19.16
N ALA A 120 15.29 -37.39 -17.95
CA ALA A 120 14.93 -36.21 -17.17
C ALA A 120 15.32 -34.94 -17.93
N ILE A 121 14.48 -33.91 -17.88
CA ILE A 121 14.71 -32.62 -18.50
C ILE A 121 15.74 -31.87 -17.68
N ASP A 122 16.82 -31.46 -18.35
CA ASP A 122 17.83 -30.59 -17.77
C ASP A 122 17.36 -29.14 -17.87
N CYS A 123 16.89 -28.57 -16.75
CA CYS A 123 16.47 -27.18 -16.72
C CYS A 123 17.62 -26.19 -16.92
N THR A 124 18.88 -26.64 -16.94
CA THR A 124 20.05 -25.78 -17.22
C THR A 124 20.39 -25.69 -18.71
N ASP A 125 19.68 -26.43 -19.55
CA ASP A 125 19.82 -26.35 -21.01
C ASP A 125 19.56 -24.91 -21.51
N PRO A 126 20.47 -24.34 -22.33
CA PRO A 126 20.33 -22.99 -22.88
C PRO A 126 19.04 -22.77 -23.67
N ASP A 127 18.42 -23.81 -24.23
CA ASP A 127 17.21 -23.70 -25.05
C ASP A 127 15.93 -23.72 -24.21
N VAL A 128 15.96 -24.33 -23.02
CA VAL A 128 14.80 -24.45 -22.12
C VAL A 128 14.41 -23.11 -21.53
N PHE A 129 15.39 -22.26 -21.15
CA PHE A 129 15.08 -20.98 -20.53
C PHE A 129 14.37 -19.98 -21.46
N PRO A 130 14.86 -19.70 -22.69
CA PRO A 130 14.15 -18.86 -23.65
C PRO A 130 12.78 -19.43 -24.02
N PHE A 131 12.65 -20.75 -24.14
CA PHE A 131 11.38 -21.41 -24.40
C PHE A 131 10.36 -21.14 -23.28
N MET A 132 10.74 -21.36 -22.01
CA MET A 132 9.88 -21.08 -20.86
C MET A 132 9.48 -19.60 -20.77
N MET A 133 10.42 -18.68 -21.06
CA MET A 133 10.13 -17.24 -21.11
C MET A 133 9.06 -16.93 -22.16
N ARG A 134 9.21 -17.47 -23.38
CA ARG A 134 8.23 -17.27 -24.46
C ARG A 134 6.85 -17.77 -24.07
N VAL A 135 6.76 -19.02 -23.58
CA VAL A 135 5.50 -19.62 -23.14
C VAL A 135 4.85 -18.80 -22.01
N ALA A 136 5.63 -18.28 -21.07
CA ALA A 136 5.10 -17.43 -20.01
C ALA A 136 4.54 -16.10 -20.56
N ILE A 137 5.25 -15.43 -21.47
CA ILE A 137 4.81 -14.17 -22.07
C ILE A 137 3.52 -14.38 -22.89
N GLU A 138 3.44 -15.48 -23.64
CA GLU A 138 2.24 -15.83 -24.44
C GLU A 138 1.05 -16.20 -23.55
N ARG A 139 1.28 -16.89 -22.42
CA ARG A 139 0.22 -17.31 -21.51
C ARG A 139 -0.35 -16.15 -20.70
N PHE A 140 0.49 -15.23 -20.22
CA PHE A 140 0.10 -14.17 -19.30
C PHE A 140 0.10 -12.80 -19.99
N THR A 141 -0.94 -12.55 -20.78
CA THR A 141 -1.03 -11.39 -21.66
C THR A 141 -1.35 -10.06 -20.95
N ASN A 142 -1.88 -10.09 -19.72
CA ASN A 142 -2.28 -8.89 -18.97
C ASN A 142 -1.19 -8.35 -18.01
N ILE A 143 0.01 -8.91 -18.09
CA ILE A 143 1.16 -8.47 -17.28
C ILE A 143 2.35 -8.12 -18.17
N HIS A 144 3.18 -7.21 -17.68
CA HIS A 144 4.48 -6.86 -18.23
C HIS A 144 5.58 -7.51 -17.41
N PHE A 145 6.42 -8.31 -18.06
CA PHE A 145 7.57 -8.95 -17.43
C PHE A 145 8.76 -7.99 -17.40
N TYR A 146 9.41 -7.89 -16.26
CA TYR A 146 10.60 -7.04 -16.08
C TYR A 146 11.86 -7.84 -15.81
N LYS A 147 11.72 -9.02 -15.18
CA LYS A 147 12.86 -9.87 -14.86
C LYS A 147 12.43 -11.32 -14.77
N PHE A 148 13.13 -12.21 -15.46
CA PHE A 148 13.03 -13.65 -15.26
C PHE A 148 14.19 -14.15 -14.41
N GLY A 149 13.91 -15.11 -13.53
CA GLY A 149 14.92 -15.91 -12.84
C GLY A 149 15.30 -17.11 -13.69
N LYS A 150 16.54 -17.59 -13.56
CA LYS A 150 16.97 -18.83 -14.22
C LYS A 150 16.09 -20.00 -13.74
N PRO A 151 15.68 -20.90 -14.65
CA PRO A 151 14.90 -22.07 -14.30
C PRO A 151 15.72 -23.00 -13.39
N VAL A 152 15.04 -23.63 -12.46
CA VAL A 152 15.61 -24.56 -11.48
C VAL A 152 14.89 -25.89 -11.61
N GLN A 153 15.59 -27.00 -11.37
CA GLN A 153 14.96 -28.31 -11.38
C GLN A 153 13.79 -28.35 -10.38
N GLY A 154 12.63 -28.78 -10.86
CA GLY A 154 11.48 -29.09 -10.01
C GLY A 154 11.65 -30.43 -9.28
N PRO A 155 10.66 -30.84 -8.47
CA PRO A 155 10.72 -32.10 -7.72
C PRO A 155 10.65 -33.34 -8.61
N ASN A 156 10.07 -33.21 -9.81
CA ASN A 156 10.00 -34.30 -10.78
C ASN A 156 11.04 -34.09 -11.89
N GLY A 157 11.56 -35.19 -12.45
CA GLY A 157 12.55 -35.17 -13.53
C GLY A 157 12.09 -34.47 -14.81
N SER A 158 10.78 -34.22 -15.00
CA SER A 158 10.20 -33.52 -16.15
C SER A 158 9.67 -32.11 -15.82
N SER A 159 9.99 -31.58 -14.64
CA SER A 159 9.48 -30.28 -14.18
C SER A 159 10.61 -29.27 -13.97
N CYS A 160 10.39 -28.04 -14.41
CA CYS A 160 11.26 -26.89 -14.16
C CYS A 160 10.47 -25.79 -13.45
N ASP A 161 11.02 -25.25 -12.37
CA ASP A 161 10.45 -24.12 -11.65
C ASP A 161 11.11 -22.82 -12.14
N MET A 162 10.31 -21.81 -12.49
CA MET A 162 10.82 -20.50 -12.93
C MET A 162 10.07 -19.38 -12.23
N ALA A 163 10.81 -18.36 -11.81
CA ALA A 163 10.29 -17.16 -11.16
C ALA A 163 10.41 -15.93 -12.06
N TRP A 164 9.53 -14.95 -11.88
CA TRP A 164 9.65 -13.66 -12.56
C TRP A 164 9.12 -12.51 -11.71
N ARG A 165 9.57 -11.30 -12.07
CA ARG A 165 9.01 -10.04 -11.59
C ARG A 165 8.20 -9.39 -12.70
N PHE A 166 7.01 -8.95 -12.34
CA PHE A 166 6.07 -8.36 -13.29
C PHE A 166 5.32 -7.16 -12.71
N ARG A 167 4.65 -6.42 -13.60
CA ARG A 167 3.62 -5.45 -13.24
C ARG A 167 2.39 -5.66 -14.12
N PRO A 168 1.16 -5.47 -13.60
CA PRO A 168 -0.04 -5.51 -14.43
C PRO A 168 -0.04 -4.36 -15.44
N LYS A 169 -0.57 -4.61 -16.65
CA LYS A 169 -0.64 -3.60 -17.73
C LYS A 169 -1.45 -2.37 -17.33
N ASP A 170 -2.63 -2.61 -16.77
CA ASP A 170 -3.54 -1.56 -16.30
C ASP A 170 -3.30 -1.22 -14.81
N GLY A 171 -2.10 -1.52 -14.31
CA GLY A 171 -1.71 -1.34 -12.93
C GLY A 171 -1.50 0.12 -12.54
N LYS A 172 -2.42 0.67 -11.74
CA LYS A 172 -2.33 2.04 -11.21
C LYS A 172 -1.19 2.27 -10.21
N ARG A 173 -0.70 1.22 -9.53
CA ARG A 173 0.31 1.34 -8.46
C ARG A 173 1.73 1.04 -8.91
N ALA A 174 2.69 1.82 -8.41
CA ALA A 174 4.12 1.60 -8.58
C ALA A 174 4.66 0.54 -7.60
N ALA A 175 4.34 -0.73 -7.86
CA ALA A 175 4.88 -1.88 -7.14
C ALA A 175 5.22 -3.00 -8.11
N PHE A 176 6.25 -3.79 -7.77
CA PHE A 176 6.56 -5.03 -8.47
C PHE A 176 5.90 -6.21 -7.79
N TYR A 177 5.48 -7.18 -8.57
CA TYR A 177 4.94 -8.45 -8.11
C TYR A 177 5.89 -9.57 -8.51
N LYS A 178 5.94 -10.61 -7.68
CA LYS A 178 6.74 -11.80 -7.93
C LYS A 178 5.85 -13.03 -7.98
N ASP A 179 5.99 -13.79 -9.06
CA ASP A 179 5.36 -15.11 -9.22
C ASP A 179 6.45 -16.13 -9.52
N TYR A 180 6.17 -17.38 -9.17
CA TYR A 180 7.01 -18.53 -9.46
C TYR A 180 6.14 -19.74 -9.73
N ARG A 181 6.28 -20.29 -10.94
CA ARG A 181 5.44 -21.39 -11.43
C ARG A 181 6.29 -22.61 -11.73
N ARG A 182 5.67 -23.77 -11.55
CA ARG A 182 6.18 -25.03 -12.08
C ARG A 182 5.72 -25.23 -13.51
N PHE A 183 6.64 -25.54 -14.40
CA PHE A 183 6.35 -25.93 -15.78
C PHE A 183 6.60 -27.42 -15.91
N VAL A 184 5.61 -28.17 -16.40
CA VAL A 184 5.77 -29.55 -16.82
C VAL A 184 6.12 -29.52 -18.28
N ILE A 185 7.34 -29.93 -18.60
CA ILE A 185 7.88 -29.87 -19.96
C ILE A 185 7.98 -31.30 -20.47
N SER A 186 7.78 -31.47 -21.77
CA SER A 186 8.00 -32.71 -22.50
C SER A 186 8.89 -32.43 -23.71
N ARG A 187 9.70 -33.41 -24.10
CA ARG A 187 10.55 -33.33 -25.29
C ARG A 187 9.87 -34.12 -26.42
N LEU A 188 9.63 -33.45 -27.54
CA LEU A 188 9.02 -34.02 -28.72
C LEU A 188 10.06 -34.79 -29.56
N SER A 189 9.57 -35.63 -30.47
CA SER A 189 10.39 -36.48 -31.36
C SER A 189 11.24 -35.67 -32.36
N ASP A 190 10.89 -34.41 -32.57
CA ASP A 190 11.62 -33.45 -33.42
C ASP A 190 12.65 -32.62 -32.64
N CYS A 191 13.01 -33.05 -31.42
CA CYS A 191 13.93 -32.37 -30.51
C CYS A 191 13.41 -31.06 -29.92
N SER A 192 12.17 -30.64 -30.21
CA SER A 192 11.58 -29.44 -29.64
C SER A 192 10.99 -29.69 -28.25
N TYR A 193 10.79 -28.62 -27.49
CA TYR A 193 10.15 -28.65 -26.18
C TYR A 193 8.67 -28.29 -26.31
N SER A 194 7.81 -28.98 -25.55
CA SER A 194 6.41 -28.62 -25.34
C SER A 194 6.12 -28.48 -23.85
N VAL A 195 5.23 -27.55 -23.48
CA VAL A 195 4.74 -27.42 -22.11
C VAL A 195 3.41 -28.16 -22.00
N ASP A 196 3.41 -29.26 -21.24
CA ASP A 196 2.20 -30.05 -20.97
C ASP A 196 1.29 -29.32 -19.97
N GLY A 197 1.87 -28.52 -19.08
CA GLY A 197 1.11 -27.75 -18.10
C GLY A 197 1.96 -26.73 -17.35
N ILE A 198 1.29 -25.66 -16.92
CA ILE A 198 1.84 -24.64 -16.03
C ILE A 198 1.06 -24.71 -14.73
N GLY A 199 1.77 -24.83 -13.61
CA GLY A 199 1.17 -24.92 -12.28
C GLY A 199 0.48 -23.63 -11.85
N GLU A 200 -0.22 -23.71 -10.72
CA GLU A 200 -0.90 -22.57 -10.10
C GLU A 200 0.07 -21.54 -9.51
N TYR A 201 -0.47 -20.42 -9.03
CA TYR A 201 0.29 -19.34 -8.40
C TYR A 201 1.19 -19.90 -7.30
N HIS A 202 2.47 -19.53 -7.35
CA HIS A 202 3.48 -19.96 -6.38
C HIS A 202 3.73 -21.50 -6.30
N SER A 203 3.36 -22.25 -7.34
CA SER A 203 3.65 -23.69 -7.44
C SER A 203 5.16 -24.02 -7.57
N GLY A 204 5.97 -23.07 -8.07
CA GLY A 204 7.39 -23.26 -8.36
C GLY A 204 8.32 -23.02 -7.18
N LEU A 205 8.13 -23.74 -6.07
CA LEU A 205 8.80 -23.49 -4.78
C LEU A 205 10.34 -23.48 -4.87
N ASN A 206 10.96 -24.23 -5.77
CA ASN A 206 12.43 -24.27 -5.90
C ASN A 206 12.99 -22.99 -6.52
N ALA A 207 12.18 -22.25 -7.28
CA ALA A 207 12.54 -20.95 -7.83
C ALA A 207 12.29 -19.78 -6.86
N ARG A 208 11.68 -20.05 -5.69
CA ARG A 208 11.53 -19.06 -4.61
C ARG A 208 12.92 -18.76 -4.04
N LYS A 209 13.54 -17.67 -4.51
CA LYS A 209 14.82 -17.19 -3.95
C LYS A 209 14.70 -17.02 -2.43
N LYS A 210 15.38 -17.87 -1.66
CA LYS A 210 15.62 -17.65 -0.24
C LYS A 210 16.59 -16.47 -0.12
N LYS A 211 16.23 -15.38 0.58
CA LYS A 211 17.22 -14.37 0.98
C LYS A 211 18.27 -15.13 1.79
N LYS A 212 19.52 -15.20 1.30
CA LYS A 212 20.63 -15.58 2.15
C LYS A 212 20.71 -14.49 3.21
N PHE A 213 20.51 -14.85 4.47
CA PHE A 213 20.80 -13.98 5.59
C PHE A 213 22.30 -13.67 5.52
N GLU A 214 22.67 -12.52 4.96
CA GLU A 214 23.99 -11.96 5.21
C GLU A 214 24.07 -11.76 6.73
N LYS A 215 24.88 -12.58 7.38
CA LYS A 215 25.41 -12.25 8.70
C LYS A 215 26.15 -10.92 8.52
N GLN A 216 25.54 -9.81 8.89
CA GLN A 216 26.29 -8.58 9.16
C GLN A 216 27.21 -8.88 10.34
N GLY A 217 28.46 -9.20 10.04
CA GLY A 217 29.40 -9.70 11.03
C GLY A 217 30.62 -10.36 10.40
N SER A 218 31.29 -9.68 9.48
CA SER A 218 32.71 -9.89 9.19
C SER A 218 33.24 -8.67 8.45
N GLU A 219 34.33 -8.12 8.99
CA GLU A 219 35.07 -6.94 8.55
C GLU A 219 35.01 -6.68 7.04
N ALA A 220 34.60 -5.47 6.68
CA ALA A 220 34.73 -4.95 5.34
C ALA A 220 36.23 -4.75 5.02
N GLU A 221 36.85 -5.78 4.46
CA GLU A 221 38.13 -5.63 3.79
C GLU A 221 37.89 -4.96 2.42
N PHE A 222 38.44 -3.76 2.27
CA PHE A 222 38.41 -2.93 1.08
C PHE A 222 38.95 -3.71 -0.14
N GLY A 223 38.10 -3.96 -1.14
CA GLY A 223 38.47 -4.45 -2.47
C GLY A 223 37.55 -3.84 -3.53
N PRO A 224 38.05 -3.49 -4.73
CA PRO A 224 37.43 -2.47 -5.57
C PRO A 224 36.15 -2.96 -6.24
N GLN A 225 35.10 -2.13 -6.12
CA GLN A 225 33.87 -2.23 -6.87
C GLN A 225 34.18 -2.12 -8.37
N SER A 226 33.82 -3.14 -9.15
CA SER A 226 33.57 -2.95 -10.57
C SER A 226 32.30 -2.12 -10.71
N GLU A 227 32.48 -0.88 -11.15
CA GLU A 227 31.42 0.05 -11.54
C GLU A 227 30.54 -0.60 -12.62
N ASP A 228 29.38 -1.11 -12.21
CA ASP A 228 28.27 -1.34 -13.13
C ASP A 228 27.34 -0.11 -13.01
N LEU A 229 27.40 0.73 -14.04
CA LEU A 229 26.69 1.99 -14.16
C LEU A 229 25.17 1.73 -14.24
N THR A 230 24.51 1.61 -13.09
CA THR A 230 23.07 1.77 -12.98
C THR A 230 22.76 2.83 -11.91
N PRO A 231 21.90 3.82 -12.19
CA PRO A 231 21.47 4.78 -11.17
C PRO A 231 20.81 4.05 -10.00
N PRO A 232 20.79 4.63 -8.79
CA PRO A 232 20.20 3.98 -7.63
C PRO A 232 18.71 3.75 -7.90
N GLU A 233 18.31 2.51 -8.14
CA GLU A 233 16.90 2.13 -8.21
C GLU A 233 16.24 2.59 -6.90
N GLU A 234 15.31 3.55 -6.99
CA GLU A 234 14.34 3.78 -5.92
C GLU A 234 13.72 2.41 -5.59
N LYS A 235 14.02 1.86 -4.41
CA LYS A 235 13.62 0.51 -3.98
C LYS A 235 12.10 0.41 -3.87
N LEU A 236 11.42 0.20 -4.99
CA LEU A 236 9.99 -0.05 -5.00
C LEU A 236 9.65 -1.29 -4.17
N PRO A 237 8.47 -1.31 -3.51
CA PRO A 237 7.99 -2.51 -2.85
C PRO A 237 7.85 -3.66 -3.86
N VAL A 238 8.32 -4.84 -3.47
CA VAL A 238 8.14 -6.09 -4.20
C VAL A 238 7.21 -6.99 -3.37
N VAL A 239 6.01 -7.24 -3.88
CA VAL A 239 5.04 -8.18 -3.30
C VAL A 239 5.39 -9.60 -3.74
N GLY A 240 5.41 -10.57 -2.81
CA GLY A 240 5.82 -11.96 -3.06
C GLY A 240 7.28 -12.30 -2.68
N ASP A 241 7.99 -11.36 -2.04
CA ASP A 241 9.30 -11.62 -1.42
C ASP A 241 9.13 -11.99 0.07
N ILE A 242 9.98 -12.89 0.57
CA ILE A 242 9.93 -13.40 1.94
C ILE A 242 9.99 -12.24 2.95
N VAL A 243 9.04 -12.24 3.89
CA VAL A 243 8.94 -11.27 4.98
C VAL A 243 9.96 -11.60 6.07
N ASN A 244 10.69 -10.59 6.55
CA ASN A 244 11.61 -10.74 7.67
C ASN A 244 10.94 -10.32 8.98
N ASP A 245 10.52 -11.30 9.79
CA ASP A 245 9.91 -11.04 11.09
C ASP A 245 10.92 -10.85 12.22
N THR A 246 12.23 -10.88 11.94
CA THR A 246 13.24 -10.73 13.00
C THR A 246 13.24 -9.33 13.58
N ILE A 247 13.13 -9.24 14.90
CA ILE A 247 13.35 -8.01 15.67
C ILE A 247 14.86 -7.88 15.83
N PRO A 248 15.52 -6.89 15.20
CA PRO A 248 16.97 -6.77 15.28
C PRO A 248 17.37 -6.42 16.71
N THR A 249 18.38 -7.12 17.24
CA THR A 249 18.96 -6.83 18.55
C THR A 249 19.68 -5.48 18.53
N VAL A 250 19.64 -4.74 19.64
CA VAL A 250 20.33 -3.45 19.75
C VAL A 250 21.83 -3.69 19.54
N GLU A 251 22.42 -3.00 18.56
CA GLU A 251 23.76 -3.29 18.05
C GLU A 251 24.89 -2.96 19.05
N SER A 252 24.68 -2.03 20.00
CA SER A 252 25.70 -1.62 20.99
C SER A 252 25.12 -0.77 22.13
N GLU A 253 25.66 -0.95 23.34
CA GLU A 253 25.41 -0.15 24.56
C GLU A 253 25.46 1.36 24.31
N SER A 254 26.52 1.84 23.65
CA SER A 254 26.73 3.28 23.41
C SER A 254 25.63 3.93 22.55
N LYS A 255 25.01 3.18 21.63
CA LYS A 255 23.89 3.67 20.80
C LYS A 255 22.59 3.77 21.59
N PHE A 256 22.36 2.89 22.56
CA PHE A 256 21.15 2.92 23.38
C PHE A 256 21.19 4.08 24.37
N SER A 257 22.29 4.23 25.10
CA SER A 257 22.42 5.24 26.17
C SER A 257 22.50 6.67 25.63
N THR A 258 22.94 6.86 24.38
CA THR A 258 22.89 8.15 23.68
C THR A 258 21.56 8.39 22.96
N GLY A 259 20.73 7.35 22.82
CA GLY A 259 19.43 7.44 22.17
C GLY A 259 18.43 8.25 22.98
N LYS A 260 17.49 8.90 22.28
CA LYS A 260 16.34 9.56 22.87
C LYS A 260 15.06 8.84 22.45
N TYR A 261 14.16 8.63 23.39
CA TYR A 261 12.99 7.79 23.20
C TYR A 261 11.70 8.50 23.60
N LEU A 262 10.60 8.14 22.94
CA LEU A 262 9.24 8.56 23.24
C LEU A 262 8.35 7.32 23.33
N ILE A 263 7.59 7.18 24.41
CA ILE A 263 6.65 6.08 24.60
C ILE A 263 5.27 6.61 25.01
N TYR A 264 4.24 6.02 24.44
CA TYR A 264 2.85 6.24 24.84
C TYR A 264 2.37 5.04 25.64
N SER A 265 1.65 5.28 26.73
CA SER A 265 1.15 4.24 27.62
C SER A 265 -0.27 4.52 28.09
N GLY A 266 -1.11 3.49 28.16
CA GLY A 266 -2.51 3.60 28.55
C GLY A 266 -3.37 4.29 27.49
N GLY A 267 -4.46 4.93 27.92
CA GLY A 267 -5.38 5.64 27.03
C GLY A 267 -6.58 4.84 26.56
N GLY A 268 -7.48 5.52 25.86
CA GLY A 268 -8.74 4.97 25.33
C GLY A 268 -8.62 4.35 23.95
N ASP A 269 -7.43 4.38 23.33
CA ASP A 269 -7.20 3.91 21.96
C ASP A 269 -7.26 2.39 21.81
N ARG A 270 -7.06 1.66 22.91
CA ARG A 270 -7.04 0.20 22.92
C ARG A 270 -8.43 -0.34 22.58
N CYS A 271 -8.48 -1.34 21.70
CA CYS A 271 -9.70 -1.99 21.21
C CYS A 271 -10.68 -1.09 20.43
N LYS A 272 -10.26 0.11 20.03
CA LYS A 272 -11.00 0.93 19.06
C LYS A 272 -10.82 0.38 17.64
N ASN A 273 -11.62 0.88 16.71
CA ASN A 273 -11.51 0.48 15.30
C ASN A 273 -10.12 0.79 14.72
N MET A 274 -9.76 0.09 13.65
CA MET A 274 -8.38 0.16 13.14
C MET A 274 -8.02 1.55 12.63
N LYS A 275 -9.00 2.27 12.07
CA LYS A 275 -8.82 3.67 11.66
C LYS A 275 -8.46 4.57 12.85
N HIS A 276 -9.15 4.44 13.98
CA HIS A 276 -8.86 5.18 15.21
C HIS A 276 -7.47 4.82 15.73
N PHE A 277 -7.15 3.52 15.81
CA PHE A 277 -5.80 3.08 16.20
C PHE A 277 -4.72 3.72 15.32
N LEU A 278 -4.86 3.67 14.00
CA LEU A 278 -3.88 4.25 13.08
C LEU A 278 -3.79 5.77 13.17
N TRP A 279 -4.91 6.45 13.38
CA TRP A 279 -4.94 7.89 13.60
C TRP A 279 -4.09 8.30 14.81
N SER A 280 -4.25 7.58 15.91
CA SER A 280 -3.48 7.76 17.15
C SER A 280 -2.03 7.34 17.02
N PHE A 281 -1.76 6.19 16.39
CA PHE A 281 -0.41 5.70 16.14
C PHE A 281 0.40 6.65 15.26
N LEU A 282 -0.21 7.22 14.21
CA LEU A 282 0.46 8.19 13.35
C LEU A 282 0.69 9.53 14.03
N CYS A 283 -0.17 9.90 14.98
CA CYS A 283 0.09 11.07 15.82
C CYS A 283 1.33 10.85 16.71
N SER A 284 1.43 9.70 17.39
CA SER A 284 2.60 9.40 18.22
C SER A 284 3.90 9.28 17.39
N LEU A 285 3.82 8.70 16.19
CA LEU A 285 4.93 8.65 15.24
C LEU A 285 5.31 10.03 14.70
N GLY A 286 4.33 10.89 14.43
CA GLY A 286 4.54 12.28 14.05
C GLY A 286 5.25 13.08 15.14
N GLU A 287 4.80 12.95 16.40
CA GLU A 287 5.45 13.61 17.54
C GLU A 287 6.89 13.10 17.74
N ALA A 288 7.11 11.78 17.68
CA ALA A 288 8.45 11.21 17.81
C ALA A 288 9.41 11.80 16.76
N ARG A 289 8.95 11.91 15.51
CA ARG A 289 9.71 12.53 14.43
C ARG A 289 9.95 14.02 14.67
N TYR A 290 8.95 14.74 15.16
CA TYR A 290 9.08 16.17 15.48
C TYR A 290 10.11 16.42 16.58
N LEU A 291 10.11 15.59 17.63
CA LEU A 291 11.06 15.66 18.75
C LEU A 291 12.43 15.04 18.45
N ASN A 292 12.61 14.45 17.25
CA ASN A 292 13.79 13.67 16.88
C ASN A 292 14.11 12.56 17.90
N ARG A 293 13.08 11.79 18.27
CA ARG A 293 13.14 10.67 19.21
C ARG A 293 12.72 9.38 18.52
N THR A 294 13.29 8.25 18.97
CA THR A 294 12.85 6.92 18.56
C THR A 294 11.51 6.60 19.25
N LEU A 295 10.49 6.28 18.46
CA LEU A 295 9.20 5.85 19.01
C LEU A 295 9.34 4.42 19.55
N VAL A 296 9.03 4.23 20.83
CA VAL A 296 8.89 2.91 21.42
C VAL A 296 7.44 2.48 21.26
N MET A 297 7.20 1.43 20.47
CA MET A 297 5.84 0.94 20.17
C MET A 297 5.61 -0.47 20.69
N ASP A 298 4.39 -0.72 21.15
CA ASP A 298 3.91 -2.07 21.48
C ASP A 298 3.44 -2.76 20.19
N LEU A 299 3.97 -3.95 19.91
CA LEU A 299 3.48 -4.78 18.79
C LEU A 299 2.19 -5.54 19.16
N SER A 300 1.82 -5.59 20.44
CA SER A 300 0.59 -6.19 20.94
C SER A 300 -0.59 -5.23 20.79
N MET A 301 -1.43 -5.49 19.80
CA MET A 301 -2.65 -4.77 19.51
C MET A 301 -3.88 -5.45 20.10
N CYS A 302 -4.92 -4.66 20.34
CA CYS A 302 -6.26 -5.17 20.61
C CYS A 302 -7.14 -4.97 19.37
N LEU A 303 -7.69 -6.05 18.84
CA LEU A 303 -8.64 -6.02 17.74
C LEU A 303 -10.04 -5.77 18.29
N SER A 304 -10.69 -4.72 17.78
CA SER A 304 -12.06 -4.37 18.16
C SER A 304 -13.04 -5.50 17.81
N SER A 305 -14.03 -5.69 18.68
CA SER A 305 -15.16 -6.60 18.54
C SER A 305 -15.94 -6.45 17.23
N MET A 306 -15.82 -5.32 16.54
CA MET A 306 -16.42 -5.12 15.21
C MET A 306 -15.76 -5.96 14.10
N TYR A 307 -14.53 -6.44 14.32
CA TYR A 307 -13.81 -7.29 13.38
C TYR A 307 -13.77 -8.76 13.80
N THR A 308 -14.37 -9.11 14.94
CA THR A 308 -14.33 -10.46 15.49
C THR A 308 -15.67 -11.17 15.31
N SER A 309 -15.59 -12.45 14.94
CA SER A 309 -16.77 -13.32 14.82
C SER A 309 -17.44 -13.56 16.18
N SER A 310 -16.69 -13.42 17.28
CA SER A 310 -17.15 -13.54 18.67
C SER A 310 -17.90 -12.32 19.21
N HIS A 311 -17.81 -11.17 18.53
CA HIS A 311 -18.29 -9.86 19.00
C HIS A 311 -17.68 -9.43 20.34
N GLN A 312 -16.48 -9.89 20.62
CA GLN A 312 -15.69 -9.51 21.79
C GLN A 312 -14.35 -8.93 21.34
N ASP A 313 -13.84 -7.97 22.09
CA ASP A 313 -12.53 -7.40 21.81
C ASP A 313 -11.45 -8.46 22.05
N GLU A 314 -10.52 -8.60 21.11
CA GLU A 314 -9.48 -9.63 21.14
C GLU A 314 -8.10 -8.99 21.36
N GLU A 315 -7.55 -9.21 22.55
CA GLU A 315 -6.23 -8.73 22.95
C GLU A 315 -5.09 -9.60 22.41
N GLY A 316 -3.89 -9.00 22.30
CA GLY A 316 -2.66 -9.75 21.99
C GLY A 316 -2.45 -10.05 20.51
N LYS A 317 -3.14 -9.37 19.59
CA LYS A 317 -2.89 -9.51 18.15
C LYS A 317 -1.59 -8.83 17.79
N ASP A 318 -0.74 -9.48 17.00
CA ASP A 318 0.53 -8.89 16.59
C ASP A 318 0.31 -7.85 15.48
N PHE A 319 0.94 -6.67 15.61
CA PHE A 319 0.92 -5.60 14.61
C PHE A 319 1.31 -6.09 13.20
N ARG A 320 2.23 -7.07 13.12
CA ARG A 320 2.71 -7.66 11.86
C ARG A 320 1.63 -8.46 11.11
N PHE A 321 0.53 -8.80 11.77
CA PHE A 321 -0.63 -9.41 11.13
C PHE A 321 -1.28 -8.46 10.12
N TYR A 322 -1.22 -7.15 10.40
CA TYR A 322 -1.96 -6.13 9.67
C TYR A 322 -1.05 -5.18 8.87
N PHE A 323 0.17 -4.93 9.35
CA PHE A 323 1.07 -3.92 8.79
C PHE A 323 2.50 -4.44 8.57
N ASP A 324 3.24 -3.83 7.62
CA ASP A 324 4.63 -4.17 7.31
C ASP A 324 5.59 -3.48 8.30
N PHE A 325 5.90 -4.17 9.40
CA PHE A 325 6.84 -3.69 10.42
C PHE A 325 8.29 -3.60 9.91
N GLU A 326 8.70 -4.46 8.98
CA GLU A 326 10.05 -4.40 8.37
C GLU A 326 10.22 -3.05 7.67
N HIS A 327 9.25 -2.67 6.84
CA HIS A 327 9.26 -1.37 6.18
C HIS A 327 9.21 -0.19 7.16
N LEU A 328 8.34 -0.26 8.17
CA LEU A 328 8.19 0.81 9.15
C LEU A 328 9.51 1.07 9.89
N LYS A 329 10.17 0.00 10.34
CA LYS A 329 11.46 0.07 11.02
C LYS A 329 12.58 0.58 10.12
N ASP A 330 12.57 0.23 8.83
CA ASP A 330 13.57 0.70 7.87
C ASP A 330 13.35 2.19 7.49
N SER A 331 12.12 2.69 7.62
CA SER A 331 11.72 4.03 7.16
C SER A 331 11.57 5.05 8.29
N ALA A 332 11.51 4.60 9.55
CA ALA A 332 11.32 5.43 10.73
C ALA A 332 12.13 4.91 11.93
N SER A 333 12.51 5.81 12.83
CA SER A 333 13.15 5.45 14.10
C SER A 333 12.12 4.87 15.06
N VAL A 334 11.94 3.54 15.01
CA VAL A 334 10.98 2.80 15.84
C VAL A 334 11.69 1.64 16.54
N MET A 335 11.32 1.38 17.80
CA MET A 335 11.81 0.28 18.61
C MET A 335 10.66 -0.50 19.24
N GLU A 336 10.79 -1.82 19.30
CA GLU A 336 9.82 -2.69 19.95
C GLU A 336 9.87 -2.54 21.48
N GLN A 337 8.72 -2.47 22.12
CA GLN A 337 8.58 -2.13 23.54
C GLN A 337 9.24 -3.16 24.48
N GLY A 338 9.08 -4.46 24.25
CA GLY A 338 9.69 -5.51 25.05
C GLY A 338 11.22 -5.46 25.02
N GLN A 339 11.79 -5.25 23.83
CA GLN A 339 13.22 -5.03 23.62
C GLN A 339 13.68 -3.77 24.35
N PHE A 340 12.95 -2.66 24.19
CA PHE A 340 13.28 -1.40 24.86
C PHE A 340 13.35 -1.58 26.38
N TRP A 341 12.34 -2.21 27.00
CA TRP A 341 12.34 -2.41 28.46
C TRP A 341 13.43 -3.36 28.96
N THR A 342 13.77 -4.37 28.15
CA THR A 342 14.89 -5.28 28.45
C THR A 342 16.21 -4.54 28.50
N GLU A 343 16.46 -3.64 27.54
CA GLU A 343 17.69 -2.83 27.50
C GLU A 343 17.64 -1.69 28.54
N TRP A 344 16.51 -1.02 28.69
CA TRP A 344 16.32 0.02 29.70
C TRP A 344 16.62 -0.48 31.10
N GLY A 345 16.15 -1.68 31.46
CA GLY A 345 16.42 -2.29 32.78
C GLY A 345 17.91 -2.58 33.04
N LYS A 346 18.71 -2.81 31.99
CA LYS A 346 20.16 -3.00 32.08
C LYS A 346 20.87 -1.65 32.21
N TRP A 347 20.60 -0.72 31.31
CA TRP A 347 21.39 0.50 31.14
C TRP A 347 20.95 1.66 32.03
N GLN A 348 19.69 1.72 32.45
CA GLN A 348 19.21 2.76 33.37
C GLN A 348 20.04 2.80 34.66
N LYS A 349 20.44 1.63 35.16
CA LYS A 349 21.25 1.50 36.38
C LYS A 349 22.73 1.85 36.17
N LEU A 350 23.25 1.63 34.95
CA LEU A 350 24.66 1.83 34.64
C LEU A 350 24.96 3.28 34.26
N ASP A 351 24.11 3.86 33.41
CA ASP A 351 24.33 5.16 32.77
C ASP A 351 23.47 6.29 33.36
N SER A 352 22.70 6.01 34.42
CA SER A 352 21.82 6.98 35.09
C SER A 352 20.83 7.65 34.13
N LEU A 353 20.21 6.87 33.22
CA LEU A 353 19.24 7.37 32.25
C LEU A 353 18.01 7.99 32.94
N SER A 354 17.55 9.14 32.45
CA SER A 354 16.47 9.91 33.06
C SER A 354 15.13 9.74 32.31
N LEU A 355 14.03 9.85 33.07
CA LEU A 355 12.66 9.69 32.61
C LEU A 355 11.86 10.96 32.90
N HIS A 356 11.28 11.53 31.85
CA HIS A 356 10.27 12.58 31.93
C HIS A 356 8.87 11.97 31.76
N LEU A 357 8.04 12.07 32.79
CA LEU A 357 6.66 11.60 32.76
C LEU A 357 5.72 12.77 32.48
N GLU A 358 4.91 12.65 31.44
CA GLU A 358 3.87 13.60 31.06
C GLU A 358 2.50 12.93 31.13
N GLU A 359 1.51 13.57 31.75
CA GLU A 359 0.18 13.01 31.93
C GLU A 359 -0.81 13.58 30.91
N GLY A 360 -1.29 12.72 30.01
CA GLY A 360 -2.28 13.06 28.98
C GLY A 360 -1.72 13.87 27.80
N PHE A 361 -2.59 14.69 27.21
CA PHE A 361 -2.32 15.41 25.95
C PHE A 361 -2.12 16.92 26.11
N ARG A 362 -2.24 17.47 27.32
CA ARG A 362 -2.29 18.93 27.53
C ARG A 362 -0.99 19.65 27.17
N VAL A 363 0.14 19.02 27.48
CA VAL A 363 1.45 19.54 27.11
C VAL A 363 1.70 19.24 25.64
N THR A 364 1.95 20.28 24.86
CA THR A 364 2.12 20.17 23.41
C THR A 364 3.52 19.66 23.07
N PRO A 365 3.71 19.02 21.90
CA PRO A 365 5.04 18.63 21.43
C PRO A 365 6.05 19.79 21.42
N MET A 366 5.60 21.00 21.11
CA MET A 366 6.44 22.20 21.08
C MET A 366 7.05 22.52 22.44
N GLN A 367 6.36 22.20 23.54
CA GLN A 367 6.85 22.40 24.90
C GLN A 367 7.85 21.32 25.34
N LEU A 368 7.87 20.17 24.66
CA LEU A 368 8.75 19.04 24.97
C LEU A 368 10.09 19.06 24.21
N VAL A 369 10.29 20.04 23.32
CA VAL A 369 11.53 20.16 22.51
C VAL A 369 12.77 20.33 23.40
N ASP A 370 12.66 21.11 24.47
CA ASP A 370 13.76 21.41 25.38
C ASP A 370 14.02 20.31 26.42
N VAL A 371 13.18 19.27 26.46
CA VAL A 371 13.34 18.15 27.39
C VAL A 371 14.55 17.31 26.99
N THR A 372 15.56 17.31 27.85
CA THR A 372 16.83 16.59 27.61
C THR A 372 16.78 15.13 28.06
N ASP A 373 15.76 14.72 28.80
CA ASP A 373 15.63 13.37 29.34
C ASP A 373 15.70 12.28 28.27
N THR A 374 16.30 11.15 28.62
CA THR A 374 16.48 10.01 27.70
C THR A 374 15.14 9.48 27.23
N LEU A 375 14.18 9.29 28.15
CA LEU A 375 12.84 8.80 27.85
C LEU A 375 11.80 9.86 28.19
N ILE A 376 10.93 10.18 27.24
CA ILE A 376 9.66 10.85 27.48
C ILE A 376 8.56 9.80 27.49
N MET A 377 7.79 9.71 28.57
CA MET A 377 6.63 8.85 28.68
C MET A 377 5.37 9.69 28.76
N ARG A 378 4.52 9.59 27.74
CA ARG A 378 3.14 10.10 27.81
C ARG A 378 2.24 9.01 28.38
N LYS A 379 1.66 9.28 29.54
CA LYS A 379 0.75 8.37 30.23
C LYS A 379 -0.68 8.90 30.15
N PHE A 380 -1.56 8.11 29.56
CA PHE A 380 -2.97 8.44 29.41
C PHE A 380 -3.82 7.64 30.40
N GLY A 381 -4.84 8.31 30.94
CA GLY A 381 -5.81 7.68 31.84
C GLY A 381 -6.82 6.79 31.12
N SER A 382 -7.77 6.23 31.88
CA SER A 382 -8.86 5.40 31.35
C SER A 382 -10.17 6.16 31.10
N VAL A 383 -10.23 7.44 31.48
CA VAL A 383 -11.48 8.23 31.43
C VAL A 383 -11.60 8.94 30.08
N GLU A 384 -12.59 8.53 29.29
CA GLU A 384 -12.99 9.18 28.03
C GLU A 384 -13.71 10.53 28.27
N PRO A 385 -13.68 11.48 27.31
CA PRO A 385 -13.09 11.41 25.96
C PRO A 385 -11.66 11.95 25.86
N ASP A 386 -11.09 12.40 26.99
CA ASP A 386 -9.84 13.17 27.03
C ASP A 386 -8.58 12.29 27.10
N ASN A 387 -8.69 11.00 26.81
CA ASN A 387 -7.63 10.01 27.00
C ASN A 387 -7.12 9.34 25.72
N TYR A 388 -7.46 9.89 24.54
CA TYR A 388 -6.96 9.38 23.26
C TYR A 388 -5.65 10.03 22.85
N TRP A 389 -4.75 9.25 22.28
CA TRP A 389 -3.41 9.71 21.87
C TRP A 389 -3.47 10.74 20.74
N TYR A 390 -4.39 10.58 19.80
CA TYR A 390 -4.52 11.50 18.66
C TYR A 390 -4.72 12.96 19.06
N ARG A 391 -5.23 13.22 20.28
CA ARG A 391 -5.45 14.57 20.81
C ARG A 391 -4.16 15.37 21.00
N VAL A 392 -3.01 14.70 21.10
CA VAL A 392 -1.70 15.38 21.15
C VAL A 392 -1.45 16.17 19.87
N CYS A 393 -1.99 15.73 18.73
CA CYS A 393 -1.80 16.37 17.44
C CYS A 393 -2.96 17.31 17.06
N GLU A 394 -3.87 17.62 17.98
CA GLU A 394 -5.01 18.51 17.72
C GLU A 394 -4.70 19.97 18.03
N GLY A 395 -5.52 20.87 17.49
CA GLY A 395 -5.43 22.30 17.77
C GLY A 395 -4.19 22.94 17.17
N GLU A 396 -3.38 23.60 18.00
CA GLU A 396 -2.19 24.33 17.54
C GLU A 396 -1.12 23.38 16.96
N THR A 397 -1.10 22.13 17.42
CA THR A 397 -0.11 21.12 17.00
C THR A 397 -0.41 20.54 15.61
N GLU A 398 -1.65 20.61 15.13
CA GLU A 398 -2.07 20.05 13.84
C GLU A 398 -1.29 20.64 12.65
N SER A 399 -0.92 21.93 12.76
CA SER A 399 -0.14 22.63 11.73
C SER A 399 1.35 22.31 11.74
N VAL A 400 1.85 21.71 12.81
CA VAL A 400 3.28 21.52 13.08
C VAL A 400 3.67 20.04 13.00
N VAL A 401 2.88 19.17 13.62
CA VAL A 401 3.14 17.73 13.66
C VAL A 401 2.37 17.05 12.54
N GLN A 402 3.12 16.62 11.54
CA GLN A 402 2.57 15.89 10.41
C GLN A 402 2.42 14.42 10.75
N ARG A 403 1.24 13.86 10.48
CA ARG A 403 0.99 12.41 10.52
C ARG A 403 1.61 11.75 9.30
N PRO A 404 2.62 10.87 9.46
CA PRO A 404 3.38 10.37 8.33
C PRO A 404 2.75 9.10 7.73
N TRP A 405 1.57 9.24 7.11
CA TRP A 405 0.79 8.14 6.51
C TRP A 405 1.60 7.26 5.54
N GLN A 406 2.55 7.87 4.83
CA GLN A 406 3.44 7.19 3.88
C GLN A 406 4.42 6.18 4.52
N LEU A 407 4.53 6.12 5.85
CA LEU A 407 5.43 5.19 6.54
C LEU A 407 4.76 3.89 6.94
N VAL A 408 3.43 3.87 7.04
CA VAL A 408 2.67 2.67 7.40
C VAL A 408 2.20 1.98 6.14
N ARG A 409 2.60 0.73 5.95
CA ARG A 409 2.21 -0.15 4.84
C ARG A 409 1.39 -1.32 5.35
N LYS A 410 0.51 -1.85 4.50
CA LYS A 410 -0.26 -3.06 4.78
C LYS A 410 0.68 -4.26 4.85
N SER A 411 0.29 -5.29 5.60
CA SER A 411 1.08 -6.52 5.71
C SER A 411 1.32 -7.14 4.34
N ARG A 412 2.58 -7.49 4.06
CA ARG A 412 2.97 -8.14 2.80
C ARG A 412 2.22 -9.46 2.58
N ARG A 413 1.92 -10.19 3.66
CA ARG A 413 1.17 -11.45 3.61
C ARG A 413 -0.26 -11.25 3.11
N LEU A 414 -0.91 -10.15 3.51
CA LEU A 414 -2.23 -9.78 2.98
C LEU A 414 -2.13 -9.36 1.52
N LEU A 415 -1.11 -8.59 1.15
CA LEU A 415 -0.88 -8.20 -0.25
C LEU A 415 -0.54 -9.39 -1.16
N GLU A 416 0.04 -10.46 -0.62
CA GLU A 416 0.27 -11.72 -1.34
C GLU A 416 -1.04 -12.45 -1.64
N ILE A 417 -1.99 -12.51 -0.70
CA ILE A 417 -3.35 -13.01 -0.96
C ILE A 417 -3.99 -12.20 -2.09
N VAL A 418 -3.91 -10.87 -2.02
CA VAL A 418 -4.45 -9.98 -3.07
C VAL A 418 -3.83 -10.26 -4.43
N SER A 419 -2.50 -10.48 -4.48
CA SER A 419 -1.78 -10.84 -5.71
C SER A 419 -2.23 -12.20 -6.25
N ALA A 420 -2.46 -13.19 -5.37
CA ALA A 420 -2.96 -14.50 -5.74
C ALA A 420 -4.38 -14.43 -6.33
N ILE A 421 -5.30 -13.70 -5.68
CA ILE A 421 -6.67 -13.47 -6.20
C ILE A 421 -6.60 -12.77 -7.56
N SER A 422 -5.85 -11.67 -7.65
CA SER A 422 -5.70 -10.91 -8.90
C SER A 422 -5.13 -11.78 -10.03
N THR A 423 -4.21 -12.69 -9.69
CA THR A 423 -3.62 -13.61 -10.66
C THR A 423 -4.60 -14.71 -11.10
N LYS A 424 -5.45 -15.23 -10.21
CA LYS A 424 -6.56 -16.13 -10.58
C LYS A 424 -7.57 -15.45 -11.51
N LEU A 425 -7.77 -14.15 -11.34
CA LEU A 425 -8.55 -13.29 -12.22
C LEU A 425 -7.78 -12.79 -13.46
N ASN A 426 -6.58 -13.34 -13.74
CA ASN A 426 -5.71 -12.98 -14.86
C ASN A 426 -5.35 -11.49 -14.95
N TRP A 427 -5.41 -10.75 -13.84
CA TRP A 427 -5.27 -9.28 -13.81
C TRP A 427 -6.18 -8.56 -14.82
N ASP A 428 -7.30 -9.19 -15.18
CA ASP A 428 -8.30 -8.68 -16.13
C ASP A 428 -9.72 -8.87 -15.58
N PHE A 429 -10.06 -7.98 -14.65
CA PHE A 429 -11.35 -7.94 -13.99
C PHE A 429 -11.74 -6.49 -13.68
N ASP A 430 -13.03 -6.30 -13.47
CA ASP A 430 -13.61 -5.06 -12.95
C ASP A 430 -14.12 -5.29 -11.54
N SER A 431 -14.28 -4.24 -10.76
CA SER A 431 -14.60 -4.35 -9.33
C SER A 431 -15.73 -3.41 -8.92
N VAL A 432 -16.57 -3.91 -8.01
CA VAL A 432 -17.68 -3.17 -7.43
C VAL A 432 -17.63 -3.29 -5.92
N HIS A 433 -17.75 -2.16 -5.23
CA HIS A 433 -17.88 -2.11 -3.79
C HIS A 433 -19.34 -1.79 -3.44
N VAL A 434 -20.04 -2.77 -2.88
CA VAL A 434 -21.48 -2.70 -2.55
C VAL A 434 -21.66 -2.68 -1.03
N VAL A 435 -22.06 -1.53 -0.49
CA VAL A 435 -22.36 -1.38 0.93
C VAL A 435 -23.86 -1.54 1.15
N ARG A 436 -24.22 -2.49 2.01
CA ARG A 436 -25.57 -2.80 2.46
C ARG A 436 -25.58 -2.93 3.99
N GLY A 437 -25.56 -4.14 4.54
CA GLY A 437 -25.44 -4.37 5.98
C GLY A 437 -26.43 -3.56 6.85
N GLU A 438 -25.93 -2.87 7.90
CA GLU A 438 -26.77 -1.99 8.75
C GLU A 438 -27.33 -0.87 7.93
N LYS A 439 -26.48 -0.31 7.05
CA LYS A 439 -26.77 0.95 6.40
C LYS A 439 -27.98 0.82 5.49
N ALA A 440 -28.10 -0.31 4.77
CA ALA A 440 -29.29 -0.60 3.98
C ALA A 440 -30.55 -0.79 4.83
N SER A 441 -30.43 -1.28 6.07
CA SER A 441 -31.57 -1.41 6.99
C SER A 441 -31.97 -0.07 7.62
N ASN A 442 -31.03 0.87 7.75
CA ASN A 442 -31.25 2.18 8.37
C ASN A 442 -31.72 3.23 7.35
N THR A 443 -33.02 3.18 7.05
CA THR A 443 -33.67 4.14 6.13
C THR A 443 -33.77 5.56 6.68
N GLU A 444 -33.56 5.78 7.98
CA GLU A 444 -33.52 7.11 8.58
C GLU A 444 -32.25 7.87 8.18
N LEU A 445 -31.12 7.18 8.06
CA LEU A 445 -29.85 7.77 7.62
C LEU A 445 -29.56 7.57 6.12
N TRP A 446 -30.03 6.47 5.53
CA TRP A 446 -29.81 6.13 4.12
C TRP A 446 -31.13 5.68 3.46
N PRO A 447 -32.00 6.63 3.05
CA PRO A 447 -33.35 6.33 2.58
C PRO A 447 -33.40 5.60 1.24
N ASN A 448 -32.37 5.70 0.39
CA ASN A 448 -32.35 5.12 -0.96
C ASN A 448 -31.40 3.91 -1.09
N LEU A 449 -30.42 3.78 -0.21
CA LEU A 449 -29.32 2.81 -0.32
C LEU A 449 -29.79 1.38 -0.60
N ALA A 450 -30.78 0.87 0.13
CA ALA A 450 -31.27 -0.50 -0.06
C ALA A 450 -31.83 -0.75 -1.46
N ARG A 451 -32.56 0.22 -2.03
CA ARG A 451 -33.15 0.16 -3.37
C ARG A 451 -32.07 0.32 -4.44
N ASP A 452 -31.19 1.28 -4.26
CA ASP A 452 -30.18 1.65 -5.26
C ASP A 452 -29.08 0.57 -5.40
N THR A 453 -28.90 -0.27 -4.37
CA THR A 453 -27.97 -1.41 -4.38
C THR A 453 -28.65 -2.77 -4.62
N MET A 454 -29.88 -2.78 -5.13
CA MET A 454 -30.52 -4.01 -5.61
C MET A 454 -29.80 -4.56 -6.86
N PRO A 455 -29.81 -5.89 -7.11
CA PRO A 455 -29.10 -6.48 -8.24
C PRO A 455 -29.47 -5.87 -9.58
N GLU A 456 -30.76 -5.59 -9.82
CA GLU A 456 -31.24 -4.97 -11.05
C GLU A 456 -30.74 -3.52 -11.20
N ALA A 457 -30.65 -2.79 -10.09
CA ALA A 457 -30.13 -1.43 -10.08
C ALA A 457 -28.62 -1.42 -10.36
N ILE A 458 -27.88 -2.36 -9.74
CA ILE A 458 -26.45 -2.55 -10.00
C ILE A 458 -26.22 -2.90 -11.48
N ILE A 459 -26.96 -3.87 -12.04
CA ILE A 459 -26.87 -4.24 -13.46
C ILE A 459 -27.12 -3.01 -14.35
N SER A 460 -28.13 -2.21 -14.03
CA SER A 460 -28.42 -0.98 -14.78
C SER A 460 -27.28 0.04 -14.69
N ALA A 461 -26.65 0.20 -13.52
CA ALA A 461 -25.52 1.09 -13.31
C ALA A 461 -24.24 0.61 -14.03
N LEU A 462 -24.03 -0.70 -14.08
CA LEU A 462 -22.86 -1.31 -14.73
C LEU A 462 -22.99 -1.36 -16.25
N ARG A 463 -24.19 -1.32 -16.83
CA ARG A 463 -24.45 -1.49 -18.27
C ARG A 463 -23.52 -0.69 -19.20
N TYR A 464 -23.17 0.54 -18.83
CA TYR A 464 -22.31 1.42 -19.64
C TYR A 464 -20.89 1.52 -19.10
N LYS A 465 -20.63 0.92 -17.94
CA LYS A 465 -19.32 0.92 -17.28
C LYS A 465 -18.60 -0.38 -17.58
N VAL A 466 -19.19 -1.54 -17.34
CA VAL A 466 -18.54 -2.86 -17.45
C VAL A 466 -19.16 -3.66 -18.58
N ASP A 467 -18.31 -4.19 -19.46
CA ASP A 467 -18.74 -5.00 -20.60
C ASP A 467 -19.24 -6.38 -20.13
N GLU A 468 -20.28 -6.90 -20.79
CA GLU A 468 -20.87 -8.20 -20.45
C GLU A 468 -19.87 -9.35 -20.70
N GLY A 469 -19.96 -10.40 -19.88
CA GLY A 469 -19.08 -11.58 -19.91
C GLY A 469 -17.76 -11.43 -19.17
N ARG A 470 -17.46 -10.25 -18.59
CA ARG A 470 -16.21 -9.99 -17.84
C ARG A 470 -16.26 -10.54 -16.41
N ASN A 471 -15.07 -10.74 -15.84
CA ASN A 471 -14.90 -11.04 -14.42
C ASN A 471 -15.25 -9.80 -13.58
N LEU A 472 -16.18 -9.94 -12.65
CA LEU A 472 -16.65 -8.90 -11.75
C LEU A 472 -16.36 -9.31 -10.31
N TYR A 473 -15.40 -8.65 -9.67
CA TYR A 473 -15.14 -8.83 -8.23
C TYR A 473 -16.09 -7.95 -7.42
N ILE A 474 -16.84 -8.54 -6.50
CA ILE A 474 -17.79 -7.84 -5.64
C ILE A 474 -17.27 -7.86 -4.21
N ALA A 475 -16.90 -6.68 -3.71
CA ALA A 475 -16.61 -6.47 -2.29
C ALA A 475 -17.89 -5.95 -1.61
N SER A 476 -18.44 -6.69 -0.65
CA SER A 476 -19.70 -6.32 0.00
C SER A 476 -19.79 -6.80 1.44
N ASP A 477 -20.53 -6.06 2.27
CA ASP A 477 -20.96 -6.44 3.62
C ASP A 477 -22.37 -7.07 3.63
N GLU A 478 -22.92 -7.41 2.47
CA GLU A 478 -24.13 -8.24 2.36
C GLU A 478 -23.81 -9.70 2.77
N PRO A 479 -24.44 -10.24 3.84
CA PRO A 479 -24.12 -11.58 4.35
C PRO A 479 -24.47 -12.71 3.39
N ASP A 480 -25.47 -12.52 2.52
CA ASP A 480 -25.91 -13.55 1.58
C ASP A 480 -25.40 -13.25 0.17
N THR A 481 -24.37 -13.97 -0.27
CA THR A 481 -23.81 -13.81 -1.62
C THR A 481 -24.79 -14.20 -2.73
N SER A 482 -25.80 -15.03 -2.44
CA SER A 482 -26.85 -15.39 -3.42
C SER A 482 -27.75 -14.21 -3.76
N PHE A 483 -27.75 -13.15 -2.95
CA PHE A 483 -28.37 -11.87 -3.27
C PHE A 483 -27.92 -11.33 -4.64
N PHE A 484 -26.65 -11.56 -5.01
CA PHE A 484 -26.06 -11.09 -6.25
C PHE A 484 -26.20 -12.08 -7.42
N ASP A 485 -26.88 -13.21 -7.25
CA ASP A 485 -27.07 -14.20 -8.30
C ASP A 485 -27.64 -13.64 -9.62
N PRO A 486 -28.56 -12.65 -9.63
CA PRO A 486 -29.03 -12.06 -10.88
C PRO A 486 -27.92 -11.44 -11.75
N LEU A 487 -26.79 -11.03 -11.16
CA LEU A 487 -25.65 -10.51 -11.93
C LEU A 487 -24.94 -11.60 -12.75
N LYS A 488 -25.10 -12.89 -12.39
CA LYS A 488 -24.49 -14.03 -13.11
C LYS A 488 -24.99 -14.17 -14.55
N GLU A 489 -26.15 -13.59 -14.87
CA GLU A 489 -26.67 -13.57 -16.24
C GLU A 489 -25.78 -12.74 -17.18
N LYS A 490 -25.04 -11.77 -16.65
CA LYS A 490 -24.23 -10.83 -17.42
C LYS A 490 -22.75 -10.87 -17.12
N TYR A 491 -22.35 -11.28 -15.93
CA TYR A 491 -20.98 -11.19 -15.44
C TYR A 491 -20.55 -12.48 -14.76
N ILE A 492 -19.26 -12.76 -14.79
CA ILE A 492 -18.66 -13.85 -14.00
C ILE A 492 -18.33 -13.25 -12.63
N ILE A 493 -19.17 -13.49 -11.63
CA ILE A 493 -19.02 -12.88 -10.31
C ILE A 493 -18.02 -13.63 -9.44
N HIS A 494 -17.29 -12.87 -8.62
CA HIS A 494 -16.32 -13.40 -7.66
C HIS A 494 -16.42 -12.63 -6.35
N PHE A 495 -16.32 -13.34 -5.23
CA PHE A 495 -16.26 -12.81 -3.87
C PHE A 495 -14.95 -13.20 -3.20
N LEU A 496 -14.65 -12.58 -2.07
CA LEU A 496 -13.50 -12.95 -1.25
C LEU A 496 -13.53 -14.44 -0.89
N ASP A 497 -14.65 -14.93 -0.37
CA ASP A 497 -14.77 -16.30 0.16
C ASP A 497 -14.60 -17.40 -0.89
N ASP A 498 -14.74 -17.09 -2.19
CA ASP A 498 -14.40 -18.01 -3.28
C ASP A 498 -12.90 -18.40 -3.28
N TYR A 499 -12.08 -17.62 -2.58
CA TYR A 499 -10.63 -17.79 -2.48
C TYR A 499 -10.16 -18.21 -1.09
N ASN A 500 -11.06 -18.75 -0.24
CA ASN A 500 -10.74 -19.13 1.14
C ASN A 500 -9.54 -20.08 1.30
N GLY A 501 -9.23 -20.90 0.28
CA GLY A 501 -8.06 -21.76 0.26
C GLY A 501 -6.71 -21.02 0.33
N LEU A 502 -6.69 -19.70 0.12
CA LEU A 502 -5.47 -18.87 0.24
C LEU A 502 -5.08 -18.58 1.68
N TRP A 503 -6.02 -18.66 2.64
CA TRP A 503 -5.77 -18.49 4.08
C TRP A 503 -6.29 -19.66 4.93
N GLY A 504 -6.96 -20.63 4.31
CA GLY A 504 -7.43 -21.85 4.97
C GLY A 504 -6.30 -22.75 5.45
N GLU A 505 -6.67 -23.80 6.17
CA GLU A 505 -5.71 -24.75 6.74
C GLU A 505 -4.82 -25.36 5.65
N GLY A 506 -3.50 -25.34 5.88
CA GLY A 506 -2.50 -25.82 4.93
C GLY A 506 -2.03 -24.80 3.89
N SER A 507 -2.64 -23.62 3.82
CA SER A 507 -2.16 -22.51 2.98
C SER A 507 -0.80 -21.97 3.46
N GLU A 508 -0.08 -21.29 2.56
CA GLU A 508 1.18 -20.61 2.90
C GLU A 508 0.94 -19.55 3.98
N TRP A 509 -0.09 -18.73 3.82
CA TRP A 509 -0.48 -17.71 4.80
C TRP A 509 -0.75 -18.34 6.18
N TYR A 510 -1.54 -19.42 6.24
CA TYR A 510 -1.87 -20.08 7.52
C TYR A 510 -0.61 -20.57 8.24
N ASN A 511 0.32 -21.18 7.50
CA ASN A 511 1.56 -21.69 8.07
C ASN A 511 2.49 -20.56 8.56
N GLU A 512 2.63 -19.49 7.78
CA GLU A 512 3.45 -18.34 8.17
C GLU A 512 2.87 -17.61 9.40
N MET A 513 1.56 -17.38 9.42
CA MET A 513 0.89 -16.71 10.53
C MET A 513 0.90 -17.54 11.80
N LYS A 514 0.70 -18.86 11.69
CA LYS A 514 0.83 -19.80 12.81
C LYS A 514 2.25 -19.78 13.39
N ALA A 515 3.28 -19.73 12.54
CA ALA A 515 4.67 -19.64 12.99
C ALA A 515 4.95 -18.31 13.70
N LEU A 516 4.43 -17.20 13.16
CA LEU A 516 4.52 -15.87 13.77
C LEU A 516 3.85 -15.80 15.15
N ASN A 517 2.78 -16.57 15.33
CA ASN A 517 1.97 -16.61 16.55
C ASN A 517 2.31 -17.78 17.48
N ASN A 518 3.61 -18.08 17.62
CA ASN A 518 4.10 -19.11 18.54
C ASN A 518 3.45 -20.50 18.35
N GLY A 519 3.13 -20.85 17.10
CA GLY A 519 2.49 -22.13 16.75
C GLY A 519 0.97 -22.16 16.91
N SER A 520 0.34 -21.06 17.35
CA SER A 520 -1.12 -20.98 17.49
C SER A 520 -1.78 -20.49 16.19
N PRO A 521 -2.81 -21.19 15.69
CA PRO A 521 -3.49 -20.78 14.46
C PRO A 521 -4.18 -19.43 14.64
N ILE A 522 -4.31 -18.69 13.53
CA ILE A 522 -4.96 -17.38 13.48
C ILE A 522 -6.14 -17.46 12.53
N GLU A 523 -7.29 -16.94 12.98
CA GLU A 523 -8.45 -16.72 12.14
C GLU A 523 -8.19 -15.57 11.17
N PHE A 524 -8.60 -15.73 9.91
CA PHE A 524 -8.62 -14.65 8.94
C PHE A 524 -9.77 -13.68 9.28
N ASP A 525 -9.46 -12.76 10.20
CA ASP A 525 -10.42 -11.89 10.88
C ASP A 525 -11.07 -10.85 9.97
N GLY A 526 -12.07 -10.15 10.51
CA GLY A 526 -12.86 -9.18 9.77
C GLY A 526 -12.05 -8.01 9.22
N TYR A 527 -11.00 -7.57 9.92
CA TYR A 527 -10.16 -6.49 9.40
C TYR A 527 -9.27 -6.98 8.26
N MET A 528 -8.70 -8.19 8.36
CA MET A 528 -7.93 -8.79 7.26
C MET A 528 -8.78 -8.95 6.00
N ARG A 529 -10.03 -9.40 6.17
CA ARG A 529 -11.00 -9.53 5.07
C ARG A 529 -11.24 -8.19 4.39
N VAL A 530 -11.60 -7.17 5.15
CA VAL A 530 -11.86 -5.81 4.65
C VAL A 530 -10.60 -5.21 3.99
N ALA A 531 -9.41 -5.46 4.55
CA ALA A 531 -8.15 -5.03 3.97
C ALA A 531 -7.88 -5.71 2.62
N VAL A 532 -8.07 -7.02 2.50
CA VAL A 532 -7.89 -7.75 1.24
C VAL A 532 -8.95 -7.36 0.21
N ASP A 533 -10.23 -7.28 0.60
CA ASP A 533 -11.32 -6.87 -0.29
C ASP A 533 -11.07 -5.50 -0.91
N THR A 534 -10.70 -4.53 -0.07
CA THR A 534 -10.40 -3.16 -0.53
C THR A 534 -9.23 -3.18 -1.51
N GLU A 535 -8.20 -3.97 -1.21
CA GLU A 535 -7.01 -4.06 -2.06
C GLU A 535 -7.29 -4.76 -3.41
N VAL A 536 -8.12 -5.80 -3.43
CA VAL A 536 -8.56 -6.44 -4.68
C VAL A 536 -9.44 -5.48 -5.47
N PHE A 537 -10.37 -4.79 -4.80
CA PHE A 537 -11.22 -3.76 -5.42
C PHE A 537 -10.39 -2.69 -6.14
N LEU A 538 -9.35 -2.17 -5.48
CA LEU A 538 -8.48 -1.13 -6.04
C LEU A 538 -7.63 -1.60 -7.25
N ARG A 539 -7.53 -2.92 -7.49
CA ARG A 539 -6.83 -3.51 -8.65
C ARG A 539 -7.73 -3.77 -9.85
N GLY A 540 -9.06 -3.65 -9.69
CA GLY A 540 -9.99 -3.72 -10.81
C GLY A 540 -9.75 -2.58 -11.80
N LYS A 541 -9.91 -2.86 -13.10
CA LYS A 541 -9.69 -1.88 -14.18
C LYS A 541 -10.69 -0.72 -14.06
N LYS A 542 -11.98 -1.07 -13.97
CA LYS A 542 -13.07 -0.17 -13.64
C LYS A 542 -13.51 -0.44 -12.21
N GLN A 543 -13.65 0.63 -11.44
CA GLN A 543 -14.00 0.63 -10.02
C GLN A 543 -15.33 1.35 -9.89
N VAL A 544 -16.31 0.69 -9.29
CA VAL A 544 -17.64 1.25 -9.07
C VAL A 544 -17.93 1.19 -7.57
N GLU A 545 -18.11 2.34 -6.93
CA GLU A 545 -18.34 2.43 -5.49
C GLU A 545 -19.78 2.81 -5.18
N THR A 546 -20.31 2.28 -4.08
CA THR A 546 -21.70 2.51 -3.66
C THR A 546 -22.08 3.99 -3.60
N PHE A 547 -21.37 4.78 -2.81
CA PHE A 547 -21.74 6.19 -2.53
C PHE A 547 -21.27 7.18 -3.59
N ASN A 548 -20.46 6.74 -4.55
CA ASN A 548 -20.00 7.58 -5.66
C ASN A 548 -20.75 7.27 -6.96
N ASP A 549 -21.13 6.01 -7.17
CA ASP A 549 -21.64 5.54 -8.46
C ASP A 549 -23.04 4.90 -8.41
N LEU A 550 -23.43 4.27 -7.29
CA LEU A 550 -24.65 3.46 -7.23
C LEU A 550 -25.82 4.22 -6.57
N THR A 551 -25.57 4.97 -5.50
CA THR A 551 -26.60 5.71 -4.78
C THR A 551 -26.32 7.21 -4.73
N LYS A 552 -27.38 7.99 -4.49
CA LYS A 552 -27.31 9.42 -4.19
C LYS A 552 -27.24 9.71 -2.69
N ASP A 553 -27.41 8.69 -1.85
CA ASP A 553 -27.28 8.87 -0.41
C ASP A 553 -25.82 9.21 -0.05
N CYS A 554 -25.66 10.01 1.00
CA CYS A 554 -24.35 10.40 1.47
C CYS A 554 -23.75 9.27 2.31
N ARG A 555 -22.45 9.04 2.16
CA ARG A 555 -21.73 8.00 2.92
C ARG A 555 -21.96 8.05 4.43
N ASP A 556 -22.02 9.26 4.99
CA ASP A 556 -22.10 9.49 6.44
C ASP A 556 -23.55 9.80 6.89
N GLY A 557 -24.55 9.57 6.04
CA GLY A 557 -25.97 9.75 6.31
C GLY A 557 -26.54 11.09 5.84
N ILE A 558 -27.85 11.31 6.01
CA ILE A 558 -28.55 12.52 5.54
C ILE A 558 -27.82 13.81 5.97
N ASN A 559 -27.75 14.80 5.06
CA ASN A 559 -27.10 16.11 5.24
C ASN A 559 -25.57 16.08 5.42
N THR A 560 -24.90 14.96 5.11
CA THR A 560 -23.44 14.87 5.20
C THR A 560 -22.71 14.98 3.86
N CYS A 561 -23.44 14.91 2.74
CA CYS A 561 -22.86 15.15 1.42
C CYS A 561 -22.24 16.54 1.41
N THR A 562 -20.94 16.60 1.15
CA THR A 562 -20.35 17.83 0.64
C THR A 562 -21.01 18.12 -0.71
N ALA A 563 -21.50 19.34 -0.93
CA ALA A 563 -21.83 19.79 -2.27
C ALA A 563 -20.57 19.59 -3.12
N SER A 564 -20.55 18.55 -3.94
CA SER A 564 -19.41 18.21 -4.78
C SER A 564 -19.27 19.28 -5.85
N SER A 565 -18.13 19.95 -5.84
CA SER A 565 -17.52 20.56 -7.03
C SER A 565 -16.93 19.50 -7.92
#